data_AF-A0A5E7SNH5-F1
#
_entry.id   AF-A0A5E7SNH5-F1
#
_cell.length_a   1.000
_cell.length_b   1.000
_cell.length_c   1.000
_cell.angle_alpha   90.00
_cell.angle_beta   90.00
_cell.angle_gamma   90.00
#
_symmetry.space_group_name_H-M   'P 1'
#
loop_
_entity.id
_entity.type
_entity.pdbx_description
1 polymer ?
#
loop_
_entity_poly.entity_id
_entity_poly.type
_entity_poly.pdbx_seq_one_letter_code
_entity_poly.pdbx_strand_id
1 'polypeptide(L)'
;MGVVGAMISTSVSGKVIAMWMPIMLFFFMGFEHSVVNMFLFPSAMIMGGGFSVMDYLVWNEIPTVLGNLVGGLAFTGLTLYSTHIKTAAKRALA
;
A
#
# COMPACT_ATOMS: atom_id res chain seq x y z
N MET A 1 -5.56 1.16 -3.82
CA MET A 1 -6.61 2.09 -4.30
C MET A 1 -6.11 3.51 -4.57
N GLY A 2 -5.41 4.20 -3.65
CA GLY A 2 -4.94 5.58 -3.91
C GLY A 2 -4.12 5.75 -5.18
N VAL A 3 -3.19 4.82 -5.46
CA VAL A 3 -2.38 4.80 -6.69
C VAL A 3 -3.25 4.64 -7.95
N VAL A 4 -4.26 3.77 -7.91
CA VAL A 4 -5.17 3.55 -9.05
C VAL A 4 -5.98 4.82 -9.34
N GLY A 5 -6.47 5.49 -8.30
CA GLY A 5 -7.15 6.79 -8.45
C GLY A 5 -6.25 7.86 -9.08
N ALA A 6 -4.96 7.90 -8.69
CA ALA A 6 -3.98 8.79 -9.29
C ALA A 6 -3.66 8.45 -10.76
N MET A 7 -3.70 7.17 -11.14
CA MET A 7 -3.47 6.74 -12.53
C MET A 7 -4.63 7.11 -13.47
N ILE A 8 -5.85 7.26 -12.94
CA ILE A 8 -7.04 7.66 -13.71
C ILE A 8 -7.06 9.18 -13.96
N SER A 9 -6.52 9.98 -13.05
CA SER A 9 -6.54 11.44 -13.16
C SER A 9 -5.45 11.98 -14.10
N THR A 10 -5.84 12.88 -15.02
CA THR A 10 -4.90 13.60 -15.90
C THR A 10 -4.38 14.90 -15.30
N SER A 11 -5.06 15.45 -14.29
CA SER A 11 -4.64 16.68 -13.60
C SER A 11 -3.89 16.38 -12.30
N VAL A 12 -2.90 17.22 -11.97
CA VAL A 12 -2.10 17.09 -10.74
C VAL A 12 -2.96 17.23 -9.49
N SER A 13 -3.85 18.23 -9.46
CA SER A 13 -4.77 18.44 -8.34
C SER A 13 -5.71 17.23 -8.14
N GLY A 14 -6.19 16.63 -9.23
CA GLY A 14 -7.01 15.42 -9.17
C GLY A 14 -6.25 14.22 -8.60
N LYS A 15 -4.95 14.06 -8.93
CA LYS A 15 -4.10 13.00 -8.35
C LYS A 15 -3.93 13.17 -6.85
N VAL A 16 -3.67 14.40 -6.40
CA VAL A 16 -3.49 14.71 -4.98
C VAL A 16 -4.74 14.35 -4.19
N ILE A 17 -5.92 14.82 -4.62
CA ILE A 17 -7.18 14.57 -3.90
C ILE A 17 -7.55 13.08 -3.94
N ALA A 18 -7.37 12.43 -5.09
CA ALA A 18 -7.66 11.00 -5.27
C ALA A 18 -6.78 10.09 -4.38
N MET A 19 -5.55 10.51 -4.09
CA MET A 19 -4.67 9.81 -3.14
C MET A 19 -4.97 10.19 -1.69
N TRP A 20 -5.22 11.46 -1.41
CA TRP A 20 -5.40 12.00 -0.06
C TRP A 20 -6.53 11.30 0.71
N MET A 21 -7.72 11.23 0.12
CA MET A 21 -8.91 10.73 0.81
C MET A 21 -8.77 9.26 1.26
N PRO A 22 -8.34 8.32 0.39
CA PRO A 22 -8.10 6.94 0.82
C PRO A 22 -7.00 6.80 1.87
N ILE A 23 -5.93 7.60 1.79
CA ILE A 23 -4.82 7.54 2.75
C ILE A 23 -5.31 8.01 4.13
N MET A 24 -6.06 9.11 4.21
CA MET A 24 -6.60 9.59 5.49
C MET A 24 -7.52 8.57 6.16
N LEU A 25 -8.41 7.95 5.38
CA LEU A 25 -9.30 6.90 5.91
C LEU A 25 -8.50 5.69 6.41
N PHE A 26 -7.49 5.27 5.66
CA PHE A 26 -6.62 4.15 6.02
C PHE A 26 -5.93 4.38 7.38
N PHE A 27 -5.34 5.55 7.57
CA PHE A 27 -4.72 5.94 8.85
C PHE A 27 -5.76 6.05 9.98
N PHE A 28 -6.92 6.65 9.70
CA PHE A 28 -7.99 6.81 10.71
C PHE A 28 -8.52 5.46 11.20
N MET A 29 -8.61 4.45 10.32
CA MET A 29 -9.04 3.10 10.67
C MET A 29 -7.97 2.29 11.42
N GLY A 30 -6.76 2.85 11.60
CA GLY A 30 -5.65 2.17 12.29
C GLY A 30 -5.02 1.03 11.48
N PHE A 31 -5.15 1.06 10.15
CA PHE A 31 -4.48 0.06 9.32
C PHE A 31 -2.98 0.32 9.23
N GLU A 32 -2.21 -0.75 9.09
CA GLU A 32 -0.75 -0.71 9.07
C GLU A 32 -0.20 -0.73 7.65
N HIS A 33 0.72 0.18 7.35
CA HIS A 33 1.43 0.21 6.08
C HIS A 33 2.92 -0.02 6.32
N SER A 34 3.48 -1.07 5.72
CA SER A 34 4.85 -1.51 6.01
C SER A 34 5.87 -0.40 5.76
N VAL A 35 5.78 0.30 4.63
CA VAL A 35 6.70 1.39 4.28
C VAL A 35 6.58 2.58 5.24
N VAL A 36 5.40 2.85 5.79
CA VAL A 36 5.23 3.88 6.83
C VAL A 36 5.82 3.39 8.15
N ASN A 37 5.64 2.12 8.50
CA ASN A 37 6.19 1.54 9.72
C ASN A 37 7.72 1.50 9.69
N MET A 38 8.33 1.29 8.52
CA MET A 38 9.77 1.46 8.29
C MET A 38 10.30 2.87 8.60
N PHE A 39 9.43 3.90 8.64
CA PHE A 39 9.80 5.25 9.08
C PHE A 39 9.41 5.50 10.55
N LEU A 40 8.20 5.11 10.95
CA LEU A 40 7.67 5.36 12.29
C LEU A 40 8.44 4.60 13.38
N PHE A 41 8.72 3.32 13.20
CA PHE A 41 9.40 2.52 14.23
C PHE A 41 10.84 2.97 14.48
N PRO A 42 11.68 3.24 13.46
CA PRO A 42 12.99 3.84 13.67
C PRO A 42 12.94 5.20 14.34
N SER A 43 11.98 6.06 13.97
CA SER A 43 11.81 7.36 14.63
C SER A 43 11.47 7.20 16.12
N ALA A 44 10.59 6.25 16.45
CA ALA A 44 10.22 5.95 17.83
C ALA A 44 11.38 5.35 18.63
N MET A 45 12.23 4.49 18.05
CA MET A 45 13.45 3.99 18.71
C MET A 45 14.42 5.14 19.04
N ILE A 46 14.63 6.06 18.10
CA ILE A 46 15.50 7.24 18.31
C ILE A 46 14.95 8.14 19.43
N MET A 47 13.63 8.26 19.54
CA MET A 47 12.96 9.03 20.61
C MET A 47 12.93 8.32 21.97
N GLY A 48 13.59 7.18 22.13
CA GLY A 48 13.66 6.43 23.38
C GLY A 48 12.62 5.31 23.52
N GLY A 49 12.08 4.81 22.41
CA GLY A 49 11.22 3.62 22.38
C GLY A 49 11.93 2.38 22.92
N GLY A 50 11.31 1.69 23.88
CA GLY A 50 11.88 0.55 24.59
C GLY A 50 11.76 -0.80 23.89
N PHE A 51 11.79 -0.84 22.55
CA PHE A 51 11.66 -2.07 21.77
C PHE A 51 12.87 -2.29 20.86
N SER A 52 13.24 -3.56 20.63
CA SER A 52 14.38 -3.90 19.78
C SER A 52 14.00 -3.96 18.30
N VAL A 53 15.02 -3.93 17.43
CA VAL A 53 14.83 -4.12 15.98
C VAL A 53 14.18 -5.48 15.67
N MET A 54 14.49 -6.53 16.44
CA MET A 54 13.88 -7.85 16.26
C MET A 54 12.41 -7.87 16.66
N ASP A 55 12.04 -7.14 17.71
CA ASP A 55 10.62 -7.04 18.12
C ASP A 55 9.80 -6.37 17.03
N TYR A 56 10.31 -5.27 16.45
CA TYR A 56 9.70 -4.61 15.29
C TYR A 56 9.58 -5.56 14.08
N LEU A 57 10.64 -6.26 13.71
CA LEU A 57 10.63 -7.10 12.51
C LEU A 57 9.64 -8.26 12.61
N VAL A 58 9.65 -8.97 13.74
CA VAL A 58 8.85 -10.19 13.92
C VAL A 58 7.38 -9.87 14.21
N TRP A 59 7.11 -8.87 15.05
CA TRP A 59 5.75 -8.57 15.50
C TRP A 59 5.03 -7.50 14.70
N ASN A 60 5.75 -6.71 13.90
CA ASN A 60 5.13 -5.66 13.10
C ASN A 60 5.42 -5.81 11.61
N GLU A 61 6.68 -5.80 11.20
CA GLU A 61 7.03 -5.62 9.79
C GLU A 61 6.65 -6.84 8.93
N ILE A 62 6.99 -8.05 9.38
CA ILE A 62 6.65 -9.28 8.64
C ILE A 62 5.12 -9.43 8.49
N PRO A 63 4.31 -9.36 9.58
CA PRO A 63 2.85 -9.40 9.47
C PRO A 63 2.29 -8.30 8.56
N THR A 64 2.79 -7.07 8.69
CA THR A 64 2.29 -5.91 7.94
C THR A 64 2.59 -6.05 6.45
N VAL A 65 3.83 -6.42 6.08
CA VAL A 65 4.23 -6.64 4.68
C VAL A 65 3.39 -7.73 4.04
N LEU A 66 3.18 -8.85 4.74
CA LEU A 66 2.35 -9.95 4.22
C LEU A 66 0.91 -9.51 4.03
N GLY A 67 0.33 -8.81 5.00
CA GLY A 67 -1.03 -8.26 4.88
C GLY A 67 -1.16 -7.24 3.75
N ASN A 68 -0.17 -6.36 3.58
CA ASN A 68 -0.12 -5.37 2.51
C ASN A 68 0.00 -6.04 1.13
N LEU A 69 0.83 -7.08 0.99
CA LEU A 69 0.98 -7.85 -0.24
C LEU A 69 -0.32 -8.58 -0.59
N VAL A 70 -0.89 -9.32 0.36
CA VAL A 70 -2.14 -10.06 0.15
C VAL A 70 -3.29 -9.10 -0.18
N GLY A 71 -3.43 -7.99 0.54
CA GLY A 71 -4.45 -6.99 0.27
C GLY A 71 -4.29 -6.32 -1.10
N GLY A 72 -3.05 -5.97 -1.47
CA GLY A 72 -2.74 -5.39 -2.78
C GLY A 72 -3.05 -6.35 -3.93
N LEU A 73 -2.62 -7.60 -3.82
CA LEU A 73 -2.84 -8.62 -4.84
C LEU A 73 -4.32 -9.02 -4.94
N ALA A 74 -4.99 -9.26 -3.82
CA ALA A 74 -6.37 -9.75 -3.80
C ALA A 74 -7.40 -8.67 -4.20
N PHE A 75 -7.24 -7.44 -3.70
CA PHE A 75 -8.27 -6.41 -3.91
C PHE A 75 -7.96 -5.43 -5.03
N THR A 76 -6.69 -5.22 -5.38
CA THR A 76 -6.30 -4.32 -6.50
C THR A 76 -5.80 -5.10 -7.70
N GLY A 77 -4.86 -6.03 -7.53
CA GLY A 77 -4.28 -6.81 -8.62
C GLY A 77 -5.30 -7.72 -9.30
N LEU A 78 -6.01 -8.54 -8.52
CA LEU A 78 -6.98 -9.51 -9.03
C LEU A 78 -8.20 -8.84 -9.65
N THR A 79 -8.67 -7.72 -9.09
CA THR A 79 -9.82 -6.98 -9.63
C THR A 79 -9.49 -6.31 -10.95
N LEU A 80 -8.30 -5.71 -11.07
CA LEU A 80 -7.82 -5.18 -12.35
C LEU A 80 -7.60 -6.30 -13.37
N TYR A 81 -6.99 -7.41 -12.94
CA TYR A 81 -6.77 -8.58 -13.79
C TYR A 81 -8.09 -9.15 -14.32
N SER A 82 -9.04 -9.49 -13.45
CA SER A 82 -10.32 -10.10 -13.87
C SER A 82 -11.14 -9.22 -14.79
N THR A 83 -11.11 -7.90 -14.61
CA THR A 83 -11.86 -6.94 -15.44
C THR A 83 -11.19 -6.63 -16.77
N HIS A 84 -9.84 -6.67 -16.85
CA HIS A 84 -9.09 -6.26 -18.04
C HIS A 84 -8.41 -7.43 -18.79
N ILE A 85 -8.52 -8.67 -18.31
CA ILE A 85 -8.01 -9.88 -18.99
C ILE A 85 -8.47 -9.99 -20.44
N LYS A 86 -9.76 -9.71 -20.73
CA LYS A 86 -10.33 -9.90 -22.07
C LYS A 86 -10.02 -8.74 -23.03
N THR A 87 -9.59 -7.61 -22.51
CA THR A 87 -9.27 -6.39 -23.27
C THR A 87 -7.75 -6.27 -23.53
N ALA A 88 -6.94 -7.14 -22.94
CA ALA A 88 -5.50 -7.18 -23.17
C ALA A 88 -5.19 -7.63 -24.61
N ALA A 89 -4.32 -6.89 -25.30
CA ALA A 89 -3.84 -7.27 -26.62
C ALA A 89 -3.26 -8.70 -26.58
N LYS A 90 -3.68 -9.58 -27.50
CA LYS A 90 -3.11 -10.93 -27.59
C LYS A 90 -1.60 -10.82 -27.73
N ARG A 91 -0.86 -11.47 -26.82
CA ARG A 91 0.60 -11.53 -26.86
C ARG A 91 1.01 -12.09 -28.23
N ALA A 92 1.63 -11.27 -29.07
CA ALA A 92 2.25 -11.74 -30.31
C ALA A 92 3.45 -12.60 -29.90
N LEU A 93 3.35 -13.92 -30.10
CA LEU A 93 4.48 -14.81 -30.01
C LEU A 93 5.31 -14.61 -31.28
N ALA A 94 6.56 -14.19 -31.11
CA ALA A 94 7.56 -14.16 -32.18
C ALA A 94 7.99 -15.58 -32.55
#